data_AF-A0A9Q9B2L5-F1
#
_entry.id   AF-A0A9Q9B2L5-F1
#
_cell.length_a   1.000
_cell.length_b   1.000
_cell.length_c   1.000
_cell.angle_alpha   90.00
_cell.angle_beta   90.00
_cell.angle_gamma   90.00
#
_symmetry.space_group_name_H-M   'P 1'
#
loop_
_entity.id
_entity.type
_entity.pdbx_description
1 polymer ?
#
loop_
_entity_poly.entity_id
_entity_poly.type
_entity_poly.pdbx_seq_one_letter_code
_entity_poly.pdbx_strand_id
1 'polypeptide(L)'
;MLEFLRGIVWNDDPANLLFNDQGWFNPDNENFSRGIGKDWAVQFADGAIFDADSTKDGWLGHKNMIARSHFGDLQFLHSMADVPGEAPEETRRKIMNWLEIMYRVAIGEISSDTKLRDVKIDGEDPNDTYPLRDLFDDATIPNINNTMHTLITSNGTYRKVMYDRRALGSCLHLVQDSFARGHCHRELLEEGPPKQYGDIMNFHSFRGQNAEEHQKFDFGDRELDNVDVSDISLFDEMDGCIDAIHASTKLINFWISKTPWDGGVRDWLKNEIFPLSTDATPSNTRVD
;
A
#
# COMPACT_ATOMS: atom_id res chain seq x y z
N MET A 1 -13.07 2.14 13.33
CA MET A 1 -11.91 1.27 13.51
C MET A 1 -11.82 0.24 12.37
N LEU A 2 -12.81 -0.64 12.17
CA LEU A 2 -12.69 -1.73 11.18
C LEU A 2 -12.52 -1.30 9.72
N GLU A 3 -13.14 -0.22 9.25
CA GLU A 3 -12.89 0.27 7.88
C GLU A 3 -11.49 0.91 7.71
N PHE A 4 -10.84 1.38 8.80
CA PHE A 4 -9.42 1.74 8.73
C PHE A 4 -8.57 0.49 8.55
N LEU A 5 -8.83 -0.55 9.35
CA LEU A 5 -8.11 -1.82 9.26
C LEU A 5 -8.26 -2.46 7.88
N ARG A 6 -9.47 -2.44 7.30
CA ARG A 6 -9.70 -2.88 5.92
C ARG A 6 -8.94 -2.07 4.89
N GLY A 7 -8.81 -0.76 5.12
CA GLY A 7 -8.00 0.10 4.26
C GLY A 7 -6.52 -0.21 4.34
N ILE A 8 -6.01 -0.41 5.56
CA ILE A 8 -4.61 -0.80 5.81
C ILE A 8 -4.34 -2.11 5.06
N VAL A 9 -5.13 -3.15 5.31
CA VAL A 9 -4.98 -4.47 4.67
C VAL A 9 -5.28 -4.45 3.16
N TRP A 10 -5.86 -3.39 2.60
CA TRP A 10 -6.30 -3.40 1.20
C TRP A 10 -5.14 -3.58 0.21
N ASN A 11 -3.94 -3.08 0.52
CA ASN A 11 -2.80 -3.24 -0.38
C ASN A 11 -2.35 -4.73 -0.44
N ASP A 12 -2.41 -5.44 0.69
CA ASP A 12 -2.18 -6.89 0.80
C ASP A 12 -3.34 -7.72 0.25
N ASP A 13 -4.57 -7.21 0.30
CA ASP A 13 -5.78 -7.91 -0.12
C ASP A 13 -6.70 -7.01 -0.95
N PRO A 14 -6.26 -6.61 -2.16
CA PRO A 14 -7.05 -5.73 -3.02
C PRO A 14 -8.31 -6.43 -3.57
N ALA A 15 -8.39 -7.76 -3.41
CA ALA A 15 -9.55 -8.59 -3.73
C ALA A 15 -10.54 -8.77 -2.56
N ASN A 16 -10.25 -8.18 -1.38
CA ASN A 16 -11.08 -8.24 -0.16
C ASN A 16 -11.40 -9.67 0.34
N LEU A 17 -10.54 -10.66 0.10
CA LEU A 17 -10.74 -12.09 0.41
C LEU A 17 -10.47 -12.47 1.88
N LEU A 18 -9.74 -11.65 2.64
CA LEU A 18 -9.45 -11.86 4.07
C LEU A 18 -10.65 -11.49 4.94
N PHE A 19 -11.64 -10.80 4.38
CA PHE A 19 -12.81 -10.32 5.11
C PHE A 19 -14.09 -11.01 4.66
N ASN A 20 -15.07 -11.14 5.56
CA ASN A 20 -16.38 -11.66 5.19
C ASN A 20 -17.19 -10.57 4.48
N ASP A 21 -17.41 -10.75 3.18
CA ASP A 21 -18.18 -9.85 2.30
C ASP A 21 -19.55 -10.46 1.88
N GLN A 22 -19.83 -11.72 2.26
CA GLN A 22 -21.05 -12.42 1.88
C GLN A 22 -22.18 -12.31 2.91
N GLY A 23 -23.21 -11.55 2.53
CA GLY A 23 -24.60 -11.88 2.86
C GLY A 23 -25.29 -11.06 3.95
N TRP A 24 -26.63 -11.11 3.88
CA TRP A 24 -27.64 -10.48 4.74
C TRP A 24 -27.40 -10.56 6.26
N PHE A 25 -26.54 -11.48 6.71
CA PHE A 25 -26.22 -11.78 8.11
C PHE A 25 -24.99 -11.06 8.67
N ASN A 26 -24.30 -10.21 7.88
CA ASN A 26 -23.19 -9.37 8.36
C ASN A 26 -23.49 -7.88 8.11
N PRO A 27 -24.38 -7.26 8.91
CA PRO A 27 -24.89 -5.90 8.66
C PRO A 27 -23.81 -4.80 8.67
N ASP A 28 -22.70 -5.03 9.37
CA ASP A 28 -21.83 -3.96 9.85
C ASP A 28 -20.41 -4.01 9.27
N ASN A 29 -20.15 -4.89 8.29
CA ASN A 29 -18.83 -5.13 7.70
C ASN A 29 -17.77 -5.62 8.73
N GLU A 30 -18.17 -6.22 9.85
CA GLU A 30 -17.30 -6.32 11.03
C GLU A 30 -16.47 -7.60 11.16
N ASN A 31 -16.72 -8.62 10.34
CA ASN A 31 -16.09 -9.93 10.50
C ASN A 31 -14.96 -10.17 9.49
N PHE A 32 -13.82 -10.62 9.99
CA PHE A 32 -12.85 -11.40 9.20
C PHE A 32 -13.55 -12.63 8.62
N SER A 33 -13.14 -13.03 7.42
CA SER A 33 -13.72 -14.20 6.75
C SER A 33 -13.62 -15.43 7.65
N ARG A 34 -14.74 -16.14 7.88
CA ARG A 34 -14.76 -17.44 8.58
C ARG A 34 -14.05 -18.55 7.77
N GLY A 35 -13.56 -18.23 6.57
CA GLY A 35 -12.83 -19.10 5.65
C GLY A 35 -11.32 -18.80 5.56
N ILE A 36 -10.65 -18.50 6.67
CA ILE A 36 -9.18 -18.62 6.89
C ILE A 36 -8.28 -18.00 5.79
N GLY A 37 -8.75 -17.03 4.99
CA GLY A 37 -7.97 -16.47 3.89
C GLY A 37 -7.53 -17.50 2.83
N LYS A 38 -8.24 -18.62 2.66
CA LYS A 38 -7.82 -19.68 1.73
C LYS A 38 -7.78 -19.20 0.28
N ASP A 39 -8.80 -18.47 -0.16
CA ASP A 39 -8.86 -17.95 -1.53
C ASP A 39 -7.77 -16.89 -1.77
N TRP A 40 -7.46 -16.08 -0.75
CA TRP A 40 -6.30 -15.18 -0.75
C TRP A 40 -5.00 -15.97 -0.90
N ALA A 41 -4.79 -17.02 -0.09
CA ALA A 41 -3.58 -17.82 -0.12
C ALA A 41 -3.38 -18.54 -1.46
N VAL A 42 -4.48 -18.98 -2.11
CA VAL A 42 -4.43 -19.54 -3.47
C VAL A 42 -3.99 -18.47 -4.48
N GLN A 43 -4.60 -17.28 -4.44
CA GLN A 43 -4.25 -16.20 -5.36
C GLN A 43 -2.81 -15.70 -5.17
N PHE A 44 -2.35 -15.62 -3.92
CA PHE A 44 -0.96 -15.30 -3.58
C PHE A 44 0.00 -16.38 -4.11
N ALA A 45 -0.30 -17.66 -3.86
CA ALA A 45 0.53 -18.76 -4.32
C ALA A 45 0.61 -18.85 -5.86
N ASP A 46 -0.50 -18.59 -6.57
CA ASP A 46 -0.48 -18.50 -8.03
C ASP A 46 0.46 -17.38 -8.50
N GLY A 47 0.47 -16.22 -7.82
CA GLY A 47 1.40 -15.12 -8.10
C GLY A 47 2.86 -15.51 -7.92
N ALA A 48 3.17 -16.26 -6.87
CA ALA A 48 4.52 -16.78 -6.62
C ALA A 48 4.98 -17.81 -7.68
N ILE A 49 4.05 -18.63 -8.18
CA ILE A 49 4.34 -19.67 -9.19
C ILE A 49 4.48 -19.05 -10.59
N PHE A 50 3.66 -18.05 -10.92
CA PHE A 50 3.58 -17.44 -12.24
C PHE A 50 3.98 -15.95 -12.22
N ASP A 51 5.09 -15.63 -11.56
CA ASP A 51 5.56 -14.25 -11.31
C ASP A 51 5.58 -13.38 -12.57
N ALA A 52 6.04 -13.93 -13.70
CA ALA A 52 6.15 -13.23 -14.97
C ALA A 52 4.79 -12.84 -15.57
N ASP A 53 3.74 -13.60 -15.25
CA ASP A 53 2.37 -13.37 -15.69
C ASP A 53 1.56 -12.54 -14.70
N SER A 54 2.13 -12.15 -13.55
CA SER A 54 1.50 -11.36 -12.50
C SER A 54 1.38 -9.87 -12.83
N THR A 55 1.62 -9.45 -14.07
CA THR A 55 1.54 -8.05 -14.49
C THR A 55 0.22 -7.71 -15.19
N LYS A 56 -0.09 -6.41 -15.40
CA LYS A 56 -1.28 -6.01 -16.15
C LYS A 56 -1.33 -6.56 -17.58
N ASP A 57 -0.18 -6.91 -18.16
CA ASP A 57 -0.09 -7.47 -19.52
C ASP A 57 -0.09 -9.02 -19.51
N GLY A 58 -0.04 -9.62 -18.30
CA GLY A 58 -0.01 -11.05 -18.09
C GLY A 58 -1.40 -11.66 -17.87
N TRP A 59 -1.56 -12.93 -18.24
CA TRP A 59 -2.85 -13.62 -18.12
C TRP A 59 -3.33 -13.73 -16.67
N LEU A 60 -2.41 -13.96 -15.73
CA LEU A 60 -2.75 -14.07 -14.31
C LEU A 60 -3.11 -12.68 -13.75
N GLY A 61 -2.28 -11.68 -14.01
CA GLY A 61 -2.47 -10.33 -13.52
C GLY A 61 -3.76 -9.65 -14.01
N HIS A 62 -4.29 -10.04 -15.18
CA HIS A 62 -5.63 -9.63 -15.61
C HIS A 62 -6.74 -10.00 -14.62
N LYS A 63 -6.59 -11.07 -13.85
CA LYS A 63 -7.67 -11.64 -13.01
C LYS A 63 -7.36 -11.66 -11.52
N ASN A 64 -6.11 -11.44 -11.16
CA ASN A 64 -5.61 -11.65 -9.80
C ASN A 64 -4.86 -10.40 -9.34
N MET A 65 -5.57 -9.50 -8.66
CA MET A 65 -4.97 -8.29 -8.09
C MET A 65 -3.97 -8.59 -6.97
N ILE A 66 -4.12 -9.70 -6.25
CA ILE A 66 -3.16 -10.09 -5.20
C ILE A 66 -1.82 -10.43 -5.85
N ALA A 67 -1.84 -11.16 -6.97
CA ALA A 67 -0.62 -11.44 -7.74
C ALA A 67 0.01 -10.15 -8.26
N ARG A 68 -0.79 -9.21 -8.77
CA ARG A 68 -0.32 -7.88 -9.21
C ARG A 68 0.38 -7.10 -8.10
N SER A 69 -0.22 -7.04 -6.90
CA SER A 69 0.31 -6.25 -5.78
C SER A 69 1.56 -6.88 -5.15
N HIS A 70 1.68 -8.21 -5.12
CA HIS A 70 2.85 -8.84 -4.46
C HIS A 70 3.98 -9.22 -5.42
N PHE A 71 3.67 -9.52 -6.68
CA PHE A 71 4.65 -10.09 -7.63
C PHE A 71 4.73 -9.32 -8.96
N GLY A 72 3.86 -8.35 -9.17
CA GLY A 72 3.67 -7.67 -10.44
C GLY A 72 3.99 -6.19 -10.41
N ASP A 73 3.37 -5.49 -11.36
CA ASP A 73 3.46 -4.04 -11.59
C ASP A 73 2.52 -3.21 -10.68
N LEU A 74 2.05 -3.78 -9.57
CA LEU A 74 1.49 -3.02 -8.44
C LEU A 74 2.32 -3.22 -7.15
N GLN A 75 3.55 -3.73 -7.22
CA GLN A 75 4.41 -3.89 -6.02
C GLN A 75 4.71 -2.58 -5.31
N PHE A 76 4.64 -1.45 -6.02
CA PHE A 76 4.72 -0.14 -5.38
C PHE A 76 3.66 0.09 -4.30
N LEU A 77 2.55 -0.68 -4.27
CA LEU A 77 1.57 -0.67 -3.18
C LEU A 77 2.15 -1.12 -1.84
N HIS A 78 3.30 -1.79 -1.84
CA HIS A 78 4.04 -2.21 -0.66
C HIS A 78 5.35 -1.42 -0.49
N SER A 79 5.41 -0.21 -1.05
CA SER A 79 6.67 0.57 -1.12
C SER A 79 7.83 -0.21 -1.76
N MET A 80 7.55 -1.12 -2.69
CA MET A 80 8.55 -1.92 -3.40
C MET A 80 8.56 -1.61 -4.89
N ALA A 81 9.70 -1.86 -5.54
CA ALA A 81 9.80 -1.74 -6.98
C ALA A 81 9.16 -2.94 -7.70
N ASP A 82 8.54 -2.67 -8.85
CA ASP A 82 7.87 -3.70 -9.66
C ASP A 82 8.83 -4.80 -10.15
N VAL A 83 10.08 -4.42 -10.43
CA VAL A 83 11.13 -5.30 -10.92
C VAL A 83 12.49 -4.87 -10.39
N PRO A 84 13.48 -5.79 -10.31
CA PRO A 84 14.87 -5.44 -10.02
C PRO A 84 15.46 -4.49 -11.08
N GLY A 85 16.23 -3.51 -10.63
CA GLY A 85 16.86 -2.49 -11.47
C GLY A 85 15.96 -1.30 -11.81
N GLU A 86 14.74 -1.23 -11.28
CA GLU A 86 13.90 -0.04 -11.38
C GLU A 86 14.58 1.13 -10.68
N ALA A 87 14.55 2.30 -11.31
CA ALA A 87 15.12 3.51 -10.72
C ALA A 87 14.28 3.93 -9.49
N PRO A 88 14.91 4.36 -8.39
CA PRO A 88 14.19 4.71 -7.17
C PRO A 88 13.20 5.87 -7.38
N GLU A 89 13.49 6.79 -8.31
CA GLU A 89 12.59 7.86 -8.70
C GLU A 89 11.29 7.33 -9.32
N GLU A 90 11.36 6.24 -10.08
CA GLU A 90 10.21 5.63 -10.73
C GLU A 90 9.30 4.95 -9.71
N THR A 91 9.87 4.15 -8.79
CA THR A 91 9.11 3.55 -7.69
C THR A 91 8.45 4.63 -6.82
N ARG A 92 9.22 5.65 -6.41
CA ARG A 92 8.68 6.78 -5.63
C ARG A 92 7.57 7.51 -6.39
N ARG A 93 7.71 7.72 -7.70
CA ARG A 93 6.68 8.36 -8.52
C ARG A 93 5.38 7.55 -8.50
N LYS A 94 5.44 6.23 -8.64
CA LYS A 94 4.26 5.35 -8.55
C LYS A 94 3.60 5.41 -7.18
N ILE A 95 4.39 5.35 -6.11
CA ILE A 95 3.93 5.50 -4.72
C ILE A 95 3.21 6.84 -4.52
N MET A 96 3.86 7.95 -4.87
CA MET A 96 3.30 9.30 -4.71
C MET A 96 2.02 9.48 -5.52
N ASN A 97 1.97 8.92 -6.72
CA ASN A 97 0.81 8.94 -7.57
C ASN A 97 -0.39 8.21 -6.94
N TRP A 98 -0.14 7.04 -6.36
CA TRP A 98 -1.17 6.29 -5.66
C TRP A 98 -1.65 6.99 -4.38
N LEU A 99 -0.70 7.50 -3.59
CA LEU A 99 -0.98 8.28 -2.39
C LEU A 99 -1.86 9.49 -2.70
N GLU A 100 -1.61 10.20 -3.80
CA GLU A 100 -2.45 11.33 -4.22
C GLU A 100 -3.89 10.88 -4.48
N ILE A 101 -4.07 9.85 -5.31
CA ILE A 101 -5.39 9.35 -5.68
C ILE A 101 -6.17 8.90 -4.44
N MET A 102 -5.57 8.04 -3.62
CA MET A 102 -6.23 7.51 -2.43
C MET A 102 -6.45 8.59 -1.37
N TYR A 103 -5.53 9.52 -1.19
CA TYR A 103 -5.73 10.63 -0.26
C TYR A 103 -6.86 11.56 -0.73
N ARG A 104 -6.95 11.87 -2.02
CA ARG A 104 -8.06 12.64 -2.60
C ARG A 104 -9.41 11.93 -2.43
N VAL A 105 -9.47 10.60 -2.55
CA VAL A 105 -10.66 9.83 -2.15
C VAL A 105 -10.93 9.97 -0.65
N ALA A 106 -9.89 9.87 0.18
CA ALA A 106 -9.99 9.95 1.64
C ALA A 106 -10.59 11.27 2.13
N ILE A 107 -10.20 12.38 1.50
CA ILE A 107 -10.74 13.70 1.82
C ILE A 107 -12.07 14.01 1.12
N GLY A 108 -12.44 13.24 0.09
CA GLY A 108 -13.71 13.34 -0.63
C GLY A 108 -13.66 14.19 -1.90
N GLU A 109 -12.47 14.50 -2.41
CA GLU A 109 -12.27 15.20 -3.69
C GLU A 109 -12.54 14.28 -4.89
N ILE A 110 -12.25 12.98 -4.77
CA ILE A 110 -12.61 11.97 -5.77
C ILE A 110 -13.79 11.14 -5.25
N SER A 111 -14.90 11.12 -6.00
CA SER A 111 -16.09 10.33 -5.64
C SER A 111 -15.87 8.84 -5.87
N SER A 112 -16.48 7.99 -5.04
CA SER A 112 -16.49 6.53 -5.24
C SER A 112 -17.18 6.10 -6.54
N ASP A 113 -18.03 6.95 -7.12
CA ASP A 113 -18.72 6.68 -8.39
C ASP A 113 -17.88 7.06 -9.62
N THR A 114 -16.72 7.69 -9.42
CA THR A 114 -15.80 8.07 -10.51
C THR A 114 -15.25 6.81 -11.16
N LYS A 115 -15.28 6.73 -12.49
CA LYS A 115 -14.68 5.62 -13.23
C LYS A 115 -13.16 5.69 -13.20
N LEU A 116 -12.50 4.54 -13.18
CA LEU A 116 -11.03 4.48 -13.13
C LEU A 116 -10.40 5.21 -14.32
N ARG A 117 -11.00 5.12 -15.52
CA ARG A 117 -10.53 5.84 -16.72
C ARG A 117 -10.56 7.36 -16.61
N ASP A 118 -11.39 7.91 -15.72
CA ASP A 118 -11.62 9.34 -15.56
C ASP A 118 -10.78 9.92 -14.42
N VAL A 119 -10.10 9.07 -13.63
CA VAL A 119 -9.16 9.49 -12.58
C VAL A 119 -7.79 9.76 -13.19
N LYS A 120 -7.27 10.96 -12.94
CA LYS A 120 -5.92 11.39 -13.32
C LYS A 120 -5.35 12.34 -12.28
N ILE A 121 -4.04 12.36 -12.23
CA ILE A 121 -3.26 13.31 -11.43
C ILE A 121 -2.25 13.99 -12.35
N ASP A 122 -1.96 15.25 -12.04
CA ASP A 122 -0.98 16.03 -12.77
C ASP A 122 0.40 15.83 -12.11
N GLY A 123 1.43 15.69 -12.94
CA GLY A 123 2.80 15.52 -12.49
C GLY A 123 3.42 16.80 -11.95
N GLU A 124 4.73 16.76 -11.72
CA GLU A 124 5.50 17.98 -11.42
C GLU A 124 5.66 18.88 -12.65
N ASP A 125 5.88 18.27 -13.81
CA ASP A 125 5.73 18.96 -15.08
C ASP A 125 4.23 19.09 -15.39
N PRO A 126 3.72 20.30 -15.69
CA PRO A 126 2.33 20.50 -16.10
C PRO A 126 1.88 19.70 -17.34
N ASN A 127 2.82 19.15 -18.11
CA ASN A 127 2.55 18.29 -19.26
C ASN A 127 2.54 16.80 -18.90
N ASP A 128 3.02 16.44 -17.71
CA ASP A 128 2.95 15.08 -17.21
C ASP A 128 1.57 14.85 -16.60
N THR A 129 0.87 13.83 -17.09
CA THR A 129 -0.37 13.37 -16.48
C THR A 129 -0.28 11.88 -16.29
N TYR A 130 -0.67 11.41 -15.10
CA TYR A 130 -0.65 9.99 -14.76
C TYR A 130 -2.09 9.51 -14.55
N PRO A 131 -2.77 9.06 -15.62
CA PRO A 131 -4.12 8.56 -15.49
C PRO A 131 -4.10 7.18 -14.82
N LEU A 132 -5.07 6.92 -13.94
CA LEU A 132 -5.18 5.63 -13.24
C LEU A 132 -5.37 4.45 -14.21
N ARG A 133 -5.88 4.73 -15.43
CA ARG A 133 -5.98 3.77 -16.54
C ARG A 133 -4.65 3.19 -17.03
N ASP A 134 -3.52 3.72 -16.58
CA ASP A 134 -2.22 3.13 -16.93
C ASP A 134 -1.92 1.90 -16.05
N LEU A 135 -2.61 1.77 -14.90
CA LEU A 135 -2.52 0.62 -13.98
C LEU A 135 -3.56 -0.48 -14.25
N PHE A 136 -4.68 -0.09 -14.87
CA PHE A 136 -5.84 -0.93 -15.16
C PHE A 136 -6.27 -0.71 -16.61
N ASP A 137 -6.58 -1.77 -17.35
CA ASP A 137 -7.06 -1.68 -18.74
C ASP A 137 -8.42 -2.38 -18.91
N ASP A 138 -8.85 -2.67 -20.15
CA ASP A 138 -10.10 -3.38 -20.42
C ASP A 138 -10.06 -4.88 -20.06
N ALA A 139 -8.85 -5.46 -19.89
CA ALA A 139 -8.64 -6.87 -19.58
C ALA A 139 -8.44 -7.14 -18.08
N THR A 140 -8.01 -6.13 -17.30
CA THR A 140 -7.83 -6.26 -15.85
C THR A 140 -9.16 -6.34 -15.09
N ILE A 141 -9.12 -6.89 -13.87
CA ILE A 141 -10.20 -6.84 -12.89
C ILE A 141 -9.66 -6.12 -11.64
N PRO A 142 -10.17 -4.92 -11.29
CA PRO A 142 -11.15 -4.12 -12.02
C PRO A 142 -10.61 -3.60 -13.36
N ASN A 143 -11.50 -3.26 -14.28
CA ASN A 143 -11.17 -2.61 -15.55
C ASN A 143 -11.43 -1.10 -15.53
N ILE A 144 -11.00 -0.41 -16.57
CA ILE A 144 -11.12 1.05 -16.71
C ILE A 144 -12.55 1.61 -16.64
N ASN A 145 -13.56 0.79 -16.92
CA ASN A 145 -14.97 1.19 -16.87
C ASN A 145 -15.61 0.95 -15.50
N ASN A 146 -14.92 0.24 -14.61
CA ASN A 146 -15.29 0.15 -13.20
C ASN A 146 -15.03 1.48 -12.47
N THR A 147 -15.55 1.59 -11.25
CA THR A 147 -15.47 2.81 -10.44
C THR A 147 -14.49 2.64 -9.28
N MET A 148 -14.14 3.77 -8.63
CA MET A 148 -13.39 3.76 -7.38
C MET A 148 -14.06 2.90 -6.29
N HIS A 149 -15.40 2.80 -6.30
CA HIS A 149 -16.12 1.82 -5.48
C HIS A 149 -15.63 0.41 -5.78
N THR A 150 -15.74 -0.05 -7.04
CA THR A 150 -15.30 -1.40 -7.42
C THR A 150 -13.85 -1.68 -7.07
N LEU A 151 -12.95 -0.70 -7.24
CA LEU A 151 -11.54 -0.85 -6.86
C LEU A 151 -11.39 -1.11 -5.34
N ILE A 152 -12.01 -0.28 -4.51
CA ILE A 152 -11.84 -0.33 -3.05
C ILE A 152 -12.62 -1.51 -2.42
N THR A 153 -13.69 -1.97 -3.07
CA THR A 153 -14.63 -2.94 -2.50
C THR A 153 -14.60 -4.29 -3.20
N SER A 154 -13.88 -4.42 -4.32
CA SER A 154 -13.98 -5.58 -5.22
C SER A 154 -15.43 -5.88 -5.62
N ASN A 155 -16.28 -4.85 -5.67
CA ASN A 155 -17.74 -4.93 -5.89
C ASN A 155 -18.51 -5.72 -4.81
N GLY A 156 -17.96 -5.87 -3.61
CA GLY A 156 -18.59 -6.56 -2.49
C GLY A 156 -19.87 -5.86 -2.00
N THR A 157 -20.81 -6.64 -1.45
CA THR A 157 -22.10 -6.13 -0.98
C THR A 157 -22.01 -5.56 0.44
N TYR A 158 -21.48 -4.36 0.57
CA TYR A 158 -21.34 -3.67 1.86
C TYR A 158 -22.54 -2.73 2.13
N ARG A 159 -23.08 -2.72 3.36
CA ARG A 159 -24.22 -1.84 3.70
C ARG A 159 -23.83 -0.37 3.89
N LYS A 160 -22.62 -0.10 4.39
CA LYS A 160 -22.12 1.26 4.66
C LYS A 160 -20.60 1.32 4.49
N VAL A 161 -20.14 1.46 3.25
CA VAL A 161 -18.70 1.63 2.96
C VAL A 161 -18.25 3.00 3.45
N MET A 162 -17.19 3.04 4.26
CA MET A 162 -16.52 4.29 4.64
C MET A 162 -15.30 4.46 3.75
N TYR A 163 -15.52 4.92 2.51
CA TYR A 163 -14.48 5.10 1.48
C TYR A 163 -13.35 5.99 1.98
N ASP A 164 -13.69 7.00 2.78
CA ASP A 164 -12.74 7.91 3.41
C ASP A 164 -11.70 7.17 4.25
N ARG A 165 -12.15 6.19 5.04
CA ARG A 165 -11.30 5.40 5.94
C ARG A 165 -10.54 4.30 5.22
N ARG A 166 -11.15 3.65 4.22
CA ARG A 166 -10.46 2.63 3.43
C ARG A 166 -9.33 3.23 2.60
N ALA A 167 -9.61 4.33 1.92
CA ALA A 167 -8.60 5.01 1.10
C ALA A 167 -7.48 5.58 1.98
N LEU A 168 -7.81 6.19 3.12
CA LEU A 168 -6.78 6.60 4.09
C LEU A 168 -5.95 5.41 4.58
N GLY A 169 -6.58 4.27 4.88
CA GLY A 169 -5.86 3.06 5.29
C GLY A 169 -4.85 2.59 4.25
N SER A 170 -5.18 2.63 2.95
CA SER A 170 -4.25 2.30 1.87
C SER A 170 -3.03 3.23 1.85
N CYS A 171 -3.22 4.52 2.17
CA CYS A 171 -2.10 5.45 2.34
C CYS A 171 -1.26 5.13 3.59
N LEU A 172 -1.90 4.76 4.70
CA LEU A 172 -1.20 4.39 5.94
C LEU A 172 -0.35 3.13 5.75
N HIS A 173 -0.85 2.15 5.00
CA HIS A 173 -0.11 0.94 4.61
C HIS A 173 1.21 1.29 3.92
N LEU A 174 1.15 2.14 2.89
CA LEU A 174 2.37 2.60 2.19
C LEU A 174 3.35 3.31 3.11
N VAL A 175 2.86 4.16 4.02
CA VAL A 175 3.71 4.81 5.02
C VAL A 175 4.40 3.77 5.90
N GLN A 176 3.66 2.76 6.37
CA GLN A 176 4.21 1.69 7.20
C GLN A 176 5.29 0.89 6.45
N ASP A 177 4.97 0.40 5.25
CA ASP A 177 5.92 -0.38 4.45
C ASP A 177 7.16 0.42 4.07
N SER A 178 7.04 1.75 3.95
CA SER A 178 8.21 2.60 3.68
C SER A 178 9.27 2.58 4.78
N PHE A 179 8.91 2.17 6.01
CA PHE A 179 9.81 2.01 7.15
C PHE A 179 10.09 0.54 7.49
N ALA A 180 9.45 -0.41 6.79
CA ALA A 180 9.70 -1.83 6.97
C ALA A 180 10.94 -2.25 6.18
N ARG A 181 11.94 -2.80 6.87
CA ARG A 181 13.22 -3.18 6.26
C ARG A 181 13.10 -4.28 5.17
N GLY A 182 12.06 -5.11 5.24
CA GLY A 182 11.74 -6.08 4.18
C GLY A 182 11.39 -5.43 2.83
N HIS A 183 10.95 -4.18 2.85
CA HIS A 183 10.37 -3.46 1.72
C HIS A 183 11.28 -2.33 1.22
N CYS A 184 11.88 -1.58 2.16
CA CYS A 184 12.77 -0.46 1.87
C CYS A 184 14.06 -0.54 2.69
N HIS A 185 15.18 -0.20 2.05
CA HIS A 185 16.42 0.13 2.75
C HIS A 185 16.53 1.64 2.93
N ARG A 186 16.73 2.09 4.18
CA ARG A 186 16.91 3.49 4.56
C ARG A 186 18.25 3.70 5.25
N GLU A 187 18.75 4.92 5.16
CA GLU A 187 19.91 5.36 5.96
C GLU A 187 19.60 5.23 7.45
N LEU A 188 20.50 4.60 8.21
CA LEU A 188 20.38 4.56 9.67
C LEU A 188 21.02 5.81 10.27
N LEU A 189 20.21 6.64 10.93
CA LEU A 189 20.66 7.90 11.55
C LEU A 189 21.09 7.68 12.99
N GLU A 190 20.30 6.91 13.75
CA GLU A 190 20.57 6.61 15.17
C GLU A 190 20.31 5.13 15.48
N GLU A 191 21.28 4.49 16.14
CA GLU A 191 21.27 3.07 16.54
C GLU A 191 20.55 2.81 17.89
N GLY A 192 20.11 3.87 18.60
CA GLY A 192 19.43 3.72 19.88
C GLY A 192 18.04 3.10 19.72
N PRO A 193 17.38 2.62 20.79
CA PRO A 193 15.96 2.33 20.78
C PRO A 193 15.14 3.61 21.05
N PRO A 194 14.18 4.00 20.18
CA PRO A 194 13.94 3.45 18.84
C PRO A 194 15.00 3.88 17.83
N LYS A 195 15.31 2.98 16.90
CA LYS A 195 16.20 3.31 15.77
C LYS A 195 15.52 4.39 14.94
N GLN A 196 16.31 5.33 14.44
CA GLN A 196 15.83 6.39 13.57
C GLN A 196 16.37 6.23 12.16
N TYR A 197 15.47 6.26 11.19
CA TYR A 197 15.81 6.10 9.78
C TYR A 197 15.66 7.41 9.01
N GLY A 198 16.60 7.64 8.09
CA GLY A 198 16.63 8.79 7.20
C GLY A 198 16.11 8.45 5.82
N ASP A 199 16.85 8.90 4.81
CA ASP A 199 16.45 8.84 3.42
C ASP A 199 16.43 7.42 2.86
N ILE A 200 15.57 7.17 1.87
CA ILE A 200 15.46 5.87 1.20
C ILE A 200 16.64 5.70 0.26
N MET A 201 17.40 4.63 0.48
CA MET A 201 18.55 4.22 -0.33
C MET A 201 18.17 3.19 -1.39
N ASN A 202 17.17 2.35 -1.12
CA ASN A 202 16.70 1.32 -2.05
C ASN A 202 15.23 0.99 -1.78
N PHE A 203 14.43 0.91 -2.84
CA PHE A 203 13.17 0.18 -2.78
C PHE A 203 13.46 -1.25 -3.23
N HIS A 204 13.22 -2.23 -2.37
CA HIS A 204 13.45 -3.62 -2.72
C HIS A 204 12.43 -4.06 -3.78
N SER A 205 12.73 -5.16 -4.48
CA SER A 205 11.77 -5.83 -5.35
C SER A 205 11.53 -7.23 -4.82
N PHE A 206 10.27 -7.58 -4.57
CA PHE A 206 9.88 -8.91 -4.12
C PHE A 206 10.12 -9.95 -5.22
N ARG A 207 10.02 -9.52 -6.49
CA ARG A 207 10.25 -10.39 -7.63
C ARG A 207 11.69 -10.89 -7.66
N GLY A 208 11.85 -12.19 -7.38
CA GLY A 208 13.16 -12.85 -7.29
C GLY A 208 13.86 -12.69 -5.93
N GLN A 209 13.16 -12.14 -4.93
CA GLN A 209 13.60 -12.11 -3.54
C GLN A 209 13.40 -13.48 -2.86
N ASN A 210 14.21 -13.75 -1.85
CA ASN A 210 14.04 -14.91 -1.01
C ASN A 210 12.91 -14.63 0.01
N ALA A 211 11.80 -15.37 -0.10
CA ALA A 211 10.64 -15.22 0.77
C ALA A 211 10.95 -15.43 2.27
N GLU A 212 11.90 -16.31 2.61
CA GLU A 212 12.31 -16.53 4.01
C GLU A 212 13.11 -15.34 4.57
N GLU A 213 13.92 -14.66 3.74
CA GLU A 213 14.64 -13.46 4.17
C GLU A 213 13.70 -12.26 4.29
N HIS A 214 12.73 -12.13 3.39
CA HIS A 214 11.68 -11.10 3.48
C HIS A 214 10.89 -11.23 4.78
N GLN A 215 10.43 -12.45 5.09
CA GLN A 215 9.59 -12.71 6.27
C GLN A 215 10.27 -12.34 7.61
N LYS A 216 11.61 -12.40 7.70
CA LYS A 216 12.34 -12.08 8.94
C LYS A 216 12.15 -10.64 9.40
N PHE A 217 11.83 -9.73 8.48
CA PHE A 217 11.70 -8.31 8.77
C PHE A 217 10.25 -7.82 8.76
N ASP A 218 9.29 -8.73 8.56
CA ASP A 218 7.85 -8.44 8.64
C ASP A 218 7.25 -8.75 10.02
N PHE A 219 7.99 -9.49 10.86
CA PHE A 219 7.57 -9.86 12.20
C PHE A 219 8.61 -9.39 13.23
N GLY A 220 8.13 -8.85 14.36
CA GLY A 220 8.97 -8.63 15.52
C GLY A 220 9.20 -9.93 16.29
N ASP A 221 10.35 -10.05 16.95
CA ASP A 221 10.68 -11.20 17.80
C ASP A 221 9.79 -11.30 19.05
N ARG A 222 9.03 -10.25 19.36
CA ARG A 222 8.20 -10.11 20.55
C ARG A 222 6.73 -10.35 20.22
N GLU A 223 6.15 -11.40 20.78
CA GLU A 223 4.69 -11.57 20.80
C GLU A 223 4.06 -10.52 21.73
N LEU A 224 3.16 -9.71 21.17
CA LEU A 224 2.39 -8.70 21.90
C LEU A 224 0.96 -9.22 22.11
N ASP A 225 0.69 -9.85 23.24
CA ASP A 225 -0.66 -10.28 23.63
C ASP A 225 -1.18 -9.47 24.83
N ASN A 226 -2.45 -9.05 24.77
CA ASN A 226 -3.13 -8.26 25.80
C ASN A 226 -2.37 -7.00 26.26
N VAL A 227 -1.64 -6.35 25.35
CA VAL A 227 -0.89 -5.11 25.63
C VAL A 227 -1.74 -3.86 25.39
N ASP A 228 -1.38 -2.75 26.05
CA ASP A 228 -1.93 -1.44 25.75
C ASP A 228 -1.25 -0.87 24.51
N VAL A 229 -1.87 -1.02 23.34
CA VAL A 229 -1.33 -0.53 22.05
C VAL A 229 -1.20 1.00 21.98
N SER A 230 -1.70 1.75 22.97
CA SER A 230 -1.45 3.19 23.09
C SER A 230 -0.11 3.52 23.73
N ASP A 231 0.53 2.56 24.41
CA ASP A 231 1.91 2.67 24.88
C ASP A 231 2.86 2.41 23.71
N ILE A 232 3.25 3.49 23.04
CA ILE A 232 4.13 3.41 21.86
C ILE A 232 5.52 2.84 22.20
N SER A 233 5.96 2.89 23.46
CA SER A 233 7.27 2.34 23.86
C SER A 233 7.35 0.82 23.70
N LEU A 234 6.20 0.14 23.56
CA LEU A 234 6.14 -1.28 23.21
C LEU A 234 6.78 -1.59 21.86
N PHE A 235 6.91 -0.58 20.99
CA PHE A 235 7.43 -0.72 19.63
C PHE A 235 8.85 -0.16 19.47
N ASP A 236 9.51 0.29 20.55
CA ASP A 236 10.86 0.89 20.48
C ASP A 236 11.91 -0.08 19.90
N GLU A 237 11.73 -1.39 20.10
CA GLU A 237 12.62 -2.44 19.60
C GLU A 237 12.26 -2.91 18.18
N MET A 238 11.14 -2.44 17.62
CA MET A 238 10.70 -2.81 16.27
C MET A 238 11.18 -1.77 15.27
N ASP A 239 12.13 -2.17 14.42
CA ASP A 239 12.75 -1.31 13.41
C ASP A 239 11.70 -0.54 12.59
N GLY A 240 11.82 0.79 12.57
CA GLY A 240 10.96 1.69 11.78
C GLY A 240 9.54 1.90 12.33
N CYS A 241 9.13 1.16 13.37
CA CYS A 241 7.75 1.18 13.84
C CYS A 241 7.37 2.54 14.47
N ILE A 242 8.26 3.14 15.26
CA ILE A 242 8.02 4.47 15.85
C ILE A 242 7.92 5.56 14.78
N ASP A 243 8.81 5.53 13.78
CA ASP A 243 8.76 6.46 12.65
C ASP A 243 7.45 6.31 11.87
N ALA A 244 7.02 5.06 11.60
CA ALA A 244 5.76 4.77 10.95
C ALA A 244 4.54 5.25 11.76
N ILE A 245 4.55 5.10 13.10
CA ILE A 245 3.49 5.59 13.99
C ILE A 245 3.40 7.12 13.93
N HIS A 246 4.53 7.82 14.03
CA HIS A 246 4.58 9.27 13.95
C HIS A 246 4.11 9.79 12.59
N ALA A 247 4.61 9.20 11.50
CA ALA A 247 4.21 9.54 10.15
C ALA A 247 2.71 9.29 9.92
N SER A 248 2.21 8.12 10.31
CA SER A 248 0.78 7.77 10.24
C SER A 248 -0.09 8.76 11.02
N THR A 249 0.34 9.15 12.22
CA THR A 249 -0.36 10.13 13.06
C THR A 249 -0.45 11.49 12.35
N LYS A 250 0.65 11.95 11.73
CA LYS A 250 0.66 13.21 10.96
C LYS A 250 -0.26 13.13 9.74
N LEU A 251 -0.26 12.02 9.00
CA LEU A 251 -1.18 11.82 7.87
C LEU A 251 -2.65 11.80 8.30
N ILE A 252 -2.96 11.14 9.42
CA ILE A 252 -4.31 11.16 10.01
C ILE A 252 -4.72 12.59 10.37
N ASN A 253 -3.82 13.40 10.95
CA ASN A 253 -4.11 14.79 11.27
C ASN A 253 -4.38 15.65 10.02
N PHE A 254 -3.67 15.41 8.92
CA PHE A 254 -3.96 16.05 7.63
C PHE A 254 -5.36 15.68 7.14
N TRP A 255 -5.73 14.39 7.20
CA TRP A 255 -7.05 13.90 6.81
C TRP A 255 -8.19 14.45 7.68
N ILE A 256 -8.02 14.46 9.01
CA ILE A 256 -8.97 15.06 9.96
C ILE A 256 -9.21 16.53 9.60
N SER A 257 -8.13 17.24 9.28
CA SER A 257 -8.18 18.66 8.90
C SER A 257 -8.65 18.90 7.46
N LYS A 258 -8.89 17.83 6.68
CA LYS A 258 -9.21 17.87 5.24
C LYS A 258 -8.23 18.77 4.46
N THR A 259 -6.95 18.64 4.79
CA THR A 259 -5.88 19.41 4.13
C THR A 259 -5.85 19.03 2.65
N PRO A 260 -5.92 19.98 1.70
CA PRO A 260 -5.78 19.66 0.29
C PRO A 260 -4.42 19.02 0.00
N TRP A 261 -4.33 18.19 -1.04
CA TRP A 261 -3.08 17.51 -1.44
C TRP A 261 -1.91 18.50 -1.58
N ASP A 262 -2.10 19.56 -2.36
CA ASP A 262 -1.13 20.63 -2.57
C ASP A 262 -1.09 21.66 -1.43
N GLY A 263 -1.86 21.44 -0.35
CA GLY A 263 -1.86 22.23 0.88
C GLY A 263 -0.74 21.87 1.85
N GLY A 264 0.25 21.09 1.42
CA GLY A 264 1.41 20.64 2.20
C GLY A 264 1.51 19.13 2.41
N VAL A 265 0.47 18.36 2.08
CA VAL A 265 0.48 16.89 2.21
C VAL A 265 1.48 16.27 1.24
N ARG A 266 1.47 16.71 -0.02
CA ARG A 266 2.40 16.28 -1.07
C ARG A 266 3.86 16.51 -0.68
N ASP A 267 4.20 17.74 -0.29
CA ASP A 267 5.57 18.10 0.05
C ASP A 267 6.06 17.35 1.28
N TRP A 268 5.19 17.17 2.28
CA TRP A 268 5.51 16.36 3.44
C TRP A 268 5.80 14.89 3.09
N LEU A 269 4.89 14.25 2.34
CA LEU A 269 5.09 12.86 1.92
C LEU A 269 6.37 12.72 1.08
N LYS A 270 6.61 13.62 0.13
CA LYS A 270 7.78 13.54 -0.76
C LYS A 270 9.10 13.78 -0.04
N ASN A 271 9.15 14.77 0.86
CA ASN A 271 10.42 15.27 1.41
C ASN A 271 10.72 14.74 2.82
N GLU A 272 9.73 14.23 3.55
CA GLU A 272 9.92 13.67 4.91
C GLU A 272 9.63 12.17 4.97
N ILE A 273 8.69 11.65 4.18
CA ILE A 273 8.33 10.21 4.23
C ILE A 273 9.02 9.41 3.13
N PHE A 274 9.05 9.90 1.90
CA PHE A 274 9.71 9.25 0.77
C PHE A 274 10.90 10.05 0.21
N PRO A 275 11.77 10.66 1.05
CA PRO A 275 12.99 11.28 0.54
C PRO A 275 13.92 10.20 -0.03
N LEU A 276 14.59 10.51 -1.14
CA LEU A 276 15.59 9.62 -1.73
C LEU A 276 16.97 10.11 -1.33
N SER A 277 17.81 9.19 -0.87
CA SER A 277 19.21 9.47 -0.58
C SER A 277 19.94 9.90 -1.85
N THR A 278 20.97 10.73 -1.71
CA THR A 278 21.88 11.04 -2.82
C THR A 278 22.64 9.82 -3.32
N ASP A 279 22.74 8.78 -2.48
CA ASP A 279 23.38 7.51 -2.79
C ASP A 279 22.34 6.41 -3.12
N ALA A 280 21.10 6.80 -3.42
CA ALA A 280 20.05 5.86 -3.78
C ALA A 280 20.44 5.00 -4.99
N THR A 281 20.13 3.72 -4.89
CA THR A 281 20.47 2.71 -5.90
C THR A 281 19.21 2.17 -6.57
N PRO A 282 19.31 1.65 -7.81
CA PRO A 282 18.22 0.91 -8.42
C PRO A 282 17.80 -0.28 -7.56
N SER A 283 16.51 -0.64 -7.64
CA SER A 283 15.92 -1.71 -6.83
C SER A 283 16.67 -3.03 -6.97
N ASN A 284 16.67 -3.81 -5.90
CA ASN A 284 17.27 -5.14 -5.90
C ASN A 284 16.48 -6.12 -5.01
N THR A 285 16.86 -7.39 -5.02
CA THR A 285 16.13 -8.47 -4.33
C THR A 285 16.71 -8.83 -2.96
N ARG A 286 17.68 -8.06 -2.46
CA ARG A 286 18.34 -8.30 -1.17
C ARG A 286 17.57 -7.56 -0.09
N VAL A 287 17.38 -8.23 1.03
CA VAL A 287 16.89 -7.61 2.26
C VAL A 287 18.13 -7.41 3.12
N ASP A 288 18.71 -6.21 3.09
CA ASP A 288 19.96 -5.88 3.77
C ASP A 288 19.86 -4.70 4.75
#